data_AF-U6FB63-F1
#
_entry.id   AF-U6FB63-F1
#
_cell.length_a   1.000
_cell.length_b   1.000
_cell.length_c   1.000
_cell.angle_alpha   90.00
_cell.angle_beta   90.00
_cell.angle_gamma   90.00
#
_symmetry.space_group_name_H-M   'P 1'
#
loop_
_entity.id
_entity.type
_entity.pdbx_description
1 polymer ?
#
loop_
_entity_poly.entity_id
_entity_poly.type
_entity_poly.pdbx_seq_one_letter_code
_entity_poly.pdbx_strand_id
1 'polypeptide(L)'
;MQNFPAFKTPEYVKFRENIWQGLISLANQKTNHKTIKHLIADYSRNLRLTIINNSNSVHSVHDVIENDKRYLVKIIPIVFHSSSLTDCEAVANIVESLNKLNIGMQNLKEFSENSIFKIYQKLSIQIRSKDFDESKFIREFPDKLGLLRQLVDLLEKIDNGIIAYEISDILQSLIKDIEDNHLDLLGAAEIIFKSKKTVEYVNIQVFNYLFKEFELKQIINLIQDSNVDHQDLLWYYFFSNIPYDKVDEETFELLKRWLNNETEEDVGNTINRNILFAQKFNRVNKQALEECCSIVWSKGEKFRIIYFRYVSLDEKQSSVLVKSFQNITLLEDIYLFILKRNSQNGDYSGYLFKDLYKEDTNVLIRYIDDILIPQLKNTYSVKNKYKLVNLMAGQYGQTVLCTIWNHIYQTRQTVLQIAYLRFLINQLCSVQGEVSTQINKWLTTLIQQNNDNTAKVQMIFDGLNECDDLSIYHKYIKVLILTKPDPDFFSKIRLDKSSLSWDVSEAGIKEVFGGEINQLQQLSTWTSTLGVDYFEYKKIIDQRIEVIQKELKDLLDRLDAGID
;
A
#
# COMPACT_ATOMS: atom_id res chain seq x y z
N MET A 1 -17.35 13.59 -40.90
CA MET A 1 -18.17 14.74 -40.44
C MET A 1 -17.36 15.82 -39.71
N GLN A 2 -16.02 15.84 -39.84
CA GLN A 2 -15.16 16.61 -38.93
C GLN A 2 -15.10 18.13 -39.19
N ASN A 3 -15.49 18.60 -40.38
CA ASN A 3 -15.42 20.03 -40.73
C ASN A 3 -16.83 20.60 -40.93
N PHE A 4 -17.16 21.67 -40.20
CA PHE A 4 -18.29 22.56 -40.49
C PHE A 4 -17.77 23.70 -41.38
N PRO A 5 -17.93 23.63 -42.71
CA PRO A 5 -17.42 24.67 -43.60
C PRO A 5 -18.17 25.98 -43.42
N ALA A 6 -17.48 27.09 -43.63
CA ALA A 6 -18.01 28.44 -43.46
C ALA A 6 -19.05 28.86 -44.52
N PHE A 7 -19.26 28.08 -45.60
CA PHE A 7 -20.18 28.40 -46.68
C PHE A 7 -21.00 27.18 -47.15
N LYS A 8 -22.29 27.41 -47.37
CA LYS A 8 -23.30 26.41 -47.76
C LYS A 8 -23.52 26.47 -49.27
N THR A 9 -22.96 25.52 -50.03
CA THR A 9 -23.38 25.28 -51.42
C THR A 9 -24.50 24.22 -51.47
N PRO A 10 -25.43 24.27 -52.44
CA PRO A 10 -26.46 23.24 -52.61
C PRO A 10 -25.88 21.82 -52.72
N GLU A 11 -24.72 21.67 -53.36
CA GLU A 11 -24.01 20.39 -53.51
C GLU A 11 -23.55 19.85 -52.17
N TYR A 12 -23.06 20.71 -51.27
CA TYR A 12 -22.62 20.31 -49.94
C TYR A 12 -23.79 19.84 -49.06
N VAL A 13 -24.95 20.51 -49.14
CA VAL A 13 -26.17 20.08 -48.43
C VAL A 13 -26.62 18.71 -48.92
N LYS A 14 -26.65 18.48 -50.23
CA LYS A 14 -27.02 17.20 -50.85
C LYS A 14 -26.04 16.08 -50.49
N PHE A 15 -24.75 16.38 -50.46
CA PHE A 15 -23.72 15.44 -50.01
C PHE A 15 -23.92 15.00 -48.55
N ARG A 16 -24.14 15.95 -47.63
CA ARG A 16 -24.41 15.62 -46.21
C ARG A 16 -25.70 14.83 -46.04
N GLU A 17 -26.74 15.19 -46.77
CA GLU A 17 -28.01 14.44 -46.77
C GLU A 17 -27.79 12.97 -47.16
N ASN A 18 -27.03 12.69 -48.22
CA ASN A 18 -26.71 11.32 -48.62
C ASN A 18 -25.97 10.55 -47.52
N ILE A 19 -25.04 11.20 -46.82
CA ILE A 19 -24.35 10.59 -45.67
C ILE A 19 -25.35 10.23 -44.57
N TRP A 20 -26.22 11.17 -44.18
CA TRP A 20 -27.19 10.93 -43.12
C TRP A 20 -28.22 9.85 -43.48
N GLN A 21 -28.71 9.83 -44.71
CA GLN A 21 -29.62 8.78 -45.19
C GLN A 21 -28.94 7.40 -45.23
N GLY A 22 -27.66 7.36 -45.61
CA GLY A 22 -26.84 6.16 -45.51
C GLY A 22 -26.72 5.68 -44.06
N LEU A 23 -26.44 6.59 -43.11
CA LEU A 23 -26.37 6.27 -41.69
C LEU A 23 -27.70 5.78 -41.11
N ILE A 24 -28.83 6.38 -41.49
CA ILE A 24 -30.17 5.89 -41.10
C ILE A 24 -30.39 4.46 -41.60
N SER A 25 -30.04 4.21 -42.86
CA SER A 25 -30.19 2.88 -43.47
C SER A 25 -29.34 1.83 -42.73
N LEU A 26 -28.10 2.19 -42.39
CA LEU A 26 -27.19 1.33 -41.63
C LEU A 26 -27.63 1.15 -40.17
N ALA A 27 -28.27 2.15 -39.56
CA ALA A 27 -28.76 2.10 -38.18
C ALA A 27 -29.84 1.03 -37.97
N ASN A 28 -30.57 0.63 -39.01
CA ASN A 28 -31.54 -0.46 -38.93
C ASN A 28 -30.88 -1.84 -38.73
N GLN A 29 -29.55 -1.95 -38.89
CA GLN A 29 -28.79 -3.18 -38.63
C GLN A 29 -28.03 -3.05 -37.31
N LYS A 30 -28.40 -3.87 -36.30
CA LYS A 30 -27.81 -3.83 -34.95
C LYS A 30 -26.28 -3.94 -34.93
N THR A 31 -25.69 -4.67 -35.89
CA THR A 31 -24.24 -4.83 -36.04
C THR A 31 -23.50 -3.50 -36.22
N ASN A 32 -24.17 -2.47 -36.75
CA ASN A 32 -23.57 -1.17 -37.02
C ASN A 32 -23.72 -0.17 -35.86
N HIS A 33 -24.50 -0.48 -34.83
CA HIS A 33 -24.88 0.46 -33.75
C HIS A 33 -23.66 1.05 -33.05
N LYS A 34 -22.65 0.22 -32.71
CA LYS A 34 -21.43 0.68 -32.02
C LYS A 34 -20.65 1.72 -32.84
N THR A 35 -20.53 1.51 -34.15
CA THR A 35 -19.84 2.41 -35.08
C THR A 35 -20.61 3.71 -35.25
N ILE A 36 -21.93 3.62 -35.39
CA ILE A 36 -22.80 4.80 -35.55
C ILE A 36 -22.80 5.65 -34.27
N LYS A 37 -22.83 5.03 -33.08
CA LYS A 37 -22.67 5.75 -31.81
C LYS A 37 -21.37 6.55 -31.76
N HIS A 38 -20.25 5.95 -32.17
CA HIS A 38 -18.96 6.66 -32.24
C HIS A 38 -19.01 7.86 -33.18
N LEU A 39 -19.57 7.68 -34.38
CA LEU A 39 -19.70 8.77 -35.35
C LEU A 39 -20.55 9.93 -34.83
N ILE A 40 -21.62 9.63 -34.10
CA ILE A 40 -22.49 10.65 -33.49
C ILE A 40 -21.78 11.34 -32.31
N ALA A 41 -21.03 10.60 -31.50
CA ALA A 41 -20.21 11.17 -30.43
C ALA A 41 -19.12 12.11 -30.99
N ASP A 42 -18.45 11.70 -32.07
CA ASP A 42 -17.46 12.54 -32.77
C ASP A 42 -18.11 13.79 -33.37
N TYR A 43 -19.30 13.66 -33.95
CA TYR A 43 -20.08 14.80 -34.42
C TYR A 43 -20.35 15.79 -33.28
N SER A 44 -20.81 15.30 -32.11
CA SER A 44 -21.05 16.11 -30.92
C SER A 44 -19.80 16.83 -30.42
N ARG A 45 -18.66 16.12 -30.36
CA ARG A 45 -17.38 16.69 -29.94
C ARG A 45 -16.93 17.81 -30.87
N ASN A 46 -17.00 17.61 -32.18
CA ASN A 46 -16.62 18.61 -33.18
C ASN A 46 -17.54 19.83 -33.13
N LEU A 47 -18.84 19.61 -32.91
CA LEU A 47 -19.82 20.67 -32.70
C LEU A 47 -19.41 21.55 -31.51
N ARG A 48 -19.12 20.94 -30.36
CA ARG A 48 -18.70 21.65 -29.15
C ARG A 48 -17.40 22.45 -29.36
N LEU A 49 -16.40 21.87 -30.01
CA LEU A 49 -15.13 22.56 -30.30
C LEU A 49 -15.36 23.77 -31.22
N THR A 50 -16.26 23.65 -32.18
CA THR A 50 -16.59 24.72 -33.12
C THR A 50 -17.29 25.89 -32.42
N ILE A 51 -18.21 25.59 -31.49
CA ILE A 51 -18.89 26.60 -30.66
C ILE A 51 -17.88 27.35 -29.77
N ILE A 52 -16.91 26.66 -29.18
CA ILE A 52 -15.91 27.27 -28.29
C ILE A 52 -14.89 28.12 -29.07
N ASN A 53 -14.43 27.63 -30.23
CA ASN A 53 -13.28 28.23 -30.92
C ASN A 53 -13.63 29.34 -31.92
N ASN A 54 -14.89 29.47 -32.36
CA ASN A 54 -15.26 30.41 -33.43
C ASN A 54 -16.55 31.18 -33.13
N SER A 55 -16.44 32.32 -32.46
CA SER A 55 -17.55 33.27 -32.26
C SER A 55 -18.02 33.96 -33.55
N ASN A 56 -17.17 34.08 -34.57
CA ASN A 56 -17.46 34.82 -35.81
C ASN A 56 -18.07 33.97 -36.95
N SER A 57 -18.13 32.63 -36.82
CA SER A 57 -18.71 31.71 -37.84
C SER A 57 -20.00 31.04 -37.38
N VAL A 58 -20.61 31.50 -36.29
CA VAL A 58 -21.78 30.86 -35.66
C VAL A 58 -22.96 30.76 -36.63
N HIS A 59 -23.16 31.77 -37.50
CA HIS A 59 -24.26 31.77 -38.47
C HIS A 59 -24.13 30.70 -39.56
N SER A 60 -22.94 30.49 -40.14
CA SER A 60 -22.75 29.48 -41.20
C SER A 60 -22.76 28.06 -40.66
N VAL A 61 -22.31 27.88 -39.42
CA VAL A 61 -22.36 26.60 -38.69
C VAL A 61 -23.79 26.25 -38.28
N HIS A 62 -24.58 27.24 -37.82
CA HIS A 62 -25.98 27.07 -37.44
C HIS A 62 -26.82 26.43 -38.55
N ASP A 63 -26.74 26.94 -39.79
CA ASP A 63 -27.54 26.44 -40.91
C ASP A 63 -27.23 25.00 -41.32
N VAL A 64 -25.98 24.56 -41.14
CA VAL A 64 -25.57 23.17 -41.41
C VAL A 64 -26.15 22.25 -40.34
N ILE A 65 -26.09 22.68 -39.07
CA ILE A 65 -26.57 21.90 -37.94
C ILE A 65 -28.10 21.83 -37.89
N GLU A 66 -28.80 22.92 -38.19
CA GLU A 66 -30.27 22.92 -38.29
C GLU A 66 -30.74 21.95 -39.39
N ASN A 67 -29.98 21.85 -40.49
CA ASN A 67 -30.24 20.85 -41.52
C ASN A 67 -29.93 19.42 -41.06
N ASP A 68 -28.86 19.21 -40.29
CA ASP A 68 -28.46 17.90 -39.76
C ASP A 68 -29.42 17.38 -38.68
N LYS A 69 -30.04 18.28 -37.89
CA LYS A 69 -30.95 17.97 -36.79
C LYS A 69 -32.06 16.99 -37.17
N ARG A 70 -32.67 17.13 -38.35
CA ARG A 70 -33.76 16.24 -38.80
C ARG A 70 -33.33 14.77 -38.94
N TYR A 71 -32.04 14.52 -39.11
CA TYR A 71 -31.48 13.17 -39.19
C TYR A 71 -31.05 12.67 -37.82
N LEU A 72 -30.47 13.54 -36.98
CA LEU A 72 -30.13 13.20 -35.60
C LEU A 72 -31.36 12.74 -34.80
N VAL A 73 -32.51 13.44 -34.94
CA VAL A 73 -33.78 13.04 -34.30
C VAL A 73 -34.24 11.64 -34.72
N LYS A 74 -33.88 11.18 -35.93
CA LYS A 74 -34.23 9.85 -36.43
C LYS A 74 -33.25 8.78 -35.99
N ILE A 75 -31.94 9.06 -36.04
CA ILE A 75 -30.92 8.06 -35.75
C ILE A 75 -30.79 7.81 -34.26
N ILE A 76 -30.87 8.86 -33.41
CA ILE A 76 -30.61 8.72 -31.98
C ILE A 76 -31.52 7.67 -31.33
N PRO A 77 -32.86 7.67 -31.52
CA PRO A 77 -33.74 6.65 -30.94
C PRO A 77 -33.51 5.23 -31.48
N ILE A 78 -32.87 5.08 -32.65
CA ILE A 78 -32.58 3.77 -33.24
C ILE A 78 -31.33 3.14 -32.60
N VAL A 79 -30.30 3.96 -32.33
CA VAL A 79 -28.97 3.46 -31.94
C VAL A 79 -28.65 3.66 -30.45
N PHE A 80 -29.24 4.64 -29.77
CA PHE A 80 -29.05 4.88 -28.33
C PHE A 80 -30.20 4.31 -27.51
N HIS A 81 -29.91 3.90 -26.27
CA HIS A 81 -30.90 3.36 -25.35
C HIS A 81 -31.05 4.24 -24.12
N SER A 82 -32.27 4.68 -23.83
CA SER A 82 -32.61 5.53 -22.68
C SER A 82 -32.39 4.86 -21.32
N SER A 83 -32.14 3.54 -21.28
CA SER A 83 -31.74 2.80 -20.08
C SER A 83 -30.23 2.82 -19.80
N SER A 84 -29.41 3.20 -20.79
CA SER A 84 -27.95 3.27 -20.69
C SER A 84 -27.51 4.65 -20.23
N LEU A 85 -26.79 4.72 -19.10
CA LEU A 85 -26.31 5.97 -18.54
C LEU A 85 -25.37 6.71 -19.52
N THR A 86 -24.45 5.98 -20.15
CA THR A 86 -23.51 6.50 -21.15
C THR A 86 -24.23 7.05 -22.37
N ASP A 87 -25.29 6.37 -22.82
CA ASP A 87 -26.09 6.83 -23.96
C ASP A 87 -26.86 8.10 -23.58
N CYS A 88 -27.46 8.17 -22.39
CA CYS A 88 -28.13 9.36 -21.89
C CYS A 88 -27.17 10.56 -21.81
N GLU A 89 -25.96 10.36 -21.29
CA GLU A 89 -24.93 11.41 -21.22
C GLU A 89 -24.50 11.88 -22.60
N ALA A 90 -24.27 10.97 -23.55
CA ALA A 90 -23.92 11.30 -24.92
C ALA A 90 -25.02 12.13 -25.61
N VAL A 91 -26.28 11.72 -25.46
CA VAL A 91 -27.44 12.45 -26.02
C VAL A 91 -27.59 13.82 -25.35
N ALA A 92 -27.42 13.92 -24.03
CA ALA A 92 -27.51 15.19 -23.31
C ALA A 92 -26.44 16.19 -23.76
N ASN A 93 -25.19 15.74 -23.99
CA ASN A 93 -24.12 16.60 -24.52
C ASN A 93 -24.45 17.16 -25.91
N ILE A 94 -25.10 16.35 -26.77
CA ILE A 94 -25.58 16.80 -28.08
C ILE A 94 -26.65 17.88 -27.88
N VAL A 95 -27.67 17.59 -27.07
CA VAL A 95 -28.77 18.53 -26.80
C VAL A 95 -28.27 19.84 -26.20
N GLU A 96 -27.34 19.81 -25.25
CA GLU A 96 -26.74 21.01 -24.65
C GLU A 96 -25.99 21.85 -25.70
N SER A 97 -25.22 21.20 -26.57
CA SER A 97 -24.48 21.87 -27.64
C SER A 97 -25.41 22.52 -28.67
N LEU A 98 -26.53 21.87 -29.00
CA LEU A 98 -27.55 22.42 -29.88
C LEU A 98 -28.32 23.59 -29.23
N ASN A 99 -28.65 23.46 -27.94
CA ASN A 99 -29.32 24.53 -27.19
C ASN A 99 -28.46 25.81 -27.12
N LYS A 100 -27.12 25.69 -27.02
CA LYS A 100 -26.21 26.85 -27.11
C LYS A 100 -26.27 27.59 -28.44
N LEU A 101 -26.75 26.93 -29.49
CA LEU A 101 -27.01 27.51 -30.81
C LEU A 101 -28.47 27.94 -31.00
N ASN A 102 -29.31 27.86 -29.96
CA ASN A 102 -30.77 28.05 -30.03
C ASN A 102 -31.48 27.03 -30.95
N ILE A 103 -30.88 25.86 -31.14
CA ILE A 103 -31.44 24.76 -31.95
C ILE A 103 -32.13 23.77 -31.01
N GLY A 104 -33.47 23.83 -30.92
CA GLY A 104 -34.24 22.88 -30.11
C GLY A 104 -34.36 21.49 -30.75
N MET A 105 -34.29 20.41 -29.96
CA MET A 105 -34.58 19.03 -30.40
C MET A 105 -35.85 18.48 -29.73
N GLN A 106 -36.75 17.93 -30.54
CA GLN A 106 -37.93 17.19 -30.06
C GLN A 106 -37.64 15.68 -30.08
N ASN A 107 -38.45 14.89 -29.35
CA ASN A 107 -38.40 13.41 -29.31
C ASN A 107 -37.17 12.77 -28.65
N LEU A 108 -36.44 13.49 -27.80
CA LEU A 108 -35.32 12.94 -27.01
C LEU A 108 -35.55 13.05 -25.49
N LYS A 109 -36.79 13.36 -25.09
CA LYS A 109 -37.15 13.56 -23.67
C LYS A 109 -36.83 12.34 -22.81
N GLU A 110 -37.03 11.14 -23.33
CA GLU A 110 -36.77 9.88 -22.63
C GLU A 110 -35.34 9.75 -22.10
N PHE A 111 -34.34 10.32 -22.79
CA PHE A 111 -32.95 10.33 -22.34
C PHE A 111 -32.73 11.33 -21.21
N SER A 112 -33.30 12.53 -21.33
CA SER A 112 -33.22 13.59 -20.31
C SER A 112 -34.10 13.33 -19.09
N GLU A 113 -35.16 12.53 -19.24
CA GLU A 113 -36.14 12.23 -18.20
C GLU A 113 -35.78 10.98 -17.39
N ASN A 114 -34.78 10.22 -17.84
CA ASN A 114 -34.23 9.07 -17.09
C ASN A 114 -33.81 9.50 -15.67
N SER A 115 -34.38 8.83 -14.65
CA SER A 115 -34.19 9.17 -13.25
C SER A 115 -32.74 9.01 -12.76
N ILE A 116 -32.08 7.91 -13.14
CA ILE A 116 -30.68 7.65 -12.81
C ILE A 116 -29.77 8.72 -13.42
N PHE A 117 -30.01 9.07 -14.68
CA PHE A 117 -29.24 10.10 -15.36
C PHE A 117 -29.43 11.48 -14.73
N LYS A 118 -30.65 11.84 -14.32
CA LYS A 118 -30.92 13.09 -13.58
C LYS A 118 -30.13 13.17 -12.28
N ILE A 119 -30.06 12.07 -11.52
CA ILE A 119 -29.22 12.01 -10.31
C ILE A 119 -27.75 12.18 -10.67
N TYR A 120 -27.26 11.42 -11.65
CA TYR A 120 -25.87 11.52 -12.12
C TYR A 120 -25.50 12.95 -12.53
N GLN A 121 -26.35 13.63 -13.30
CA GLN A 121 -26.13 15.03 -13.70
C GLN A 121 -26.03 15.95 -12.48
N LYS A 122 -26.96 15.81 -11.53
CA LYS A 122 -27.00 16.64 -10.33
C LYS A 122 -25.74 16.43 -9.48
N LEU A 123 -25.35 15.17 -9.24
CA LEU A 123 -24.11 14.82 -8.54
C LEU A 123 -22.88 15.36 -9.29
N SER A 124 -22.80 15.17 -10.61
CA SER A 124 -21.66 15.62 -11.41
C SER A 124 -21.44 17.14 -11.36
N ILE A 125 -22.53 17.92 -11.27
CA ILE A 125 -22.46 19.37 -11.11
C ILE A 125 -22.01 19.72 -9.69
N GLN A 126 -22.60 19.07 -8.70
CA GLN A 126 -22.36 19.37 -7.30
C GLN A 126 -20.98 18.95 -6.82
N ILE A 127 -20.45 17.79 -7.24
CA ILE A 127 -19.08 17.33 -6.94
C ILE A 127 -18.03 18.31 -7.52
N ARG A 128 -18.35 18.99 -8.64
CA ARG A 128 -17.47 20.06 -9.18
C ARG A 128 -17.54 21.36 -8.38
N SER A 129 -18.54 21.51 -7.51
CA SER A 129 -18.65 22.61 -6.56
C SER A 129 -17.86 22.26 -5.30
N LYS A 130 -17.02 23.19 -4.80
CA LYS A 130 -16.28 22.98 -3.55
C LYS A 130 -17.19 22.95 -2.30
N ASP A 131 -18.45 23.34 -2.44
CA ASP A 131 -19.42 23.48 -1.35
C ASP A 131 -20.52 22.40 -1.40
N PHE A 132 -20.21 21.19 -1.87
CA PHE A 132 -21.20 20.12 -1.86
C PHE A 132 -21.56 19.73 -0.42
N ASP A 133 -22.87 19.69 -0.14
CA ASP A 133 -23.44 19.26 1.14
C ASP A 133 -24.36 18.05 0.87
N GLU A 134 -23.88 16.86 1.21
CA GLU A 134 -24.60 15.60 1.09
C GLU A 134 -25.93 15.62 1.87
N SER A 135 -25.93 16.19 3.07
CA SER A 135 -27.12 16.25 3.92
C SER A 135 -28.20 17.15 3.30
N LYS A 136 -27.79 18.20 2.59
CA LYS A 136 -28.73 19.02 1.82
C LYS A 136 -29.25 18.26 0.61
N PHE A 137 -28.38 17.56 -0.13
CA PHE A 137 -28.80 16.74 -1.27
C PHE A 137 -29.83 15.69 -0.88
N ILE A 138 -29.58 14.94 0.19
CA ILE A 138 -30.49 13.89 0.70
C ILE A 138 -31.84 14.49 1.10
N ARG A 139 -31.86 15.66 1.76
CA ARG A 139 -33.09 16.35 2.18
C ARG A 139 -34.00 16.76 1.03
N GLU A 140 -33.48 16.91 -0.19
CA GLU A 140 -34.30 17.22 -1.36
C GLU A 140 -35.16 16.03 -1.84
N PHE A 141 -34.90 14.82 -1.33
CA PHE A 141 -35.64 13.62 -1.66
C PHE A 141 -36.46 13.13 -0.45
N PRO A 142 -37.81 13.16 -0.51
CA PRO A 142 -38.66 12.67 0.56
C PRO A 142 -38.69 11.14 0.64
N ASP A 143 -38.66 10.44 -0.50
CA ASP A 143 -38.56 8.98 -0.57
C ASP A 143 -37.09 8.55 -0.51
N LYS A 144 -36.63 8.23 0.71
CA LYS A 144 -35.24 7.85 0.99
C LYS A 144 -34.90 6.50 0.37
N LEU A 145 -35.79 5.53 0.47
CA LEU A 145 -35.60 4.19 -0.12
C LEU A 145 -35.55 4.24 -1.65
N GLY A 146 -36.40 5.07 -2.26
CA GLY A 146 -36.38 5.32 -3.70
C GLY A 146 -35.07 5.97 -4.16
N LEU A 147 -34.56 6.95 -3.41
CA LEU A 147 -33.24 7.54 -3.68
C LEU A 147 -32.12 6.50 -3.54
N LEU A 148 -32.14 5.68 -2.48
CA LEU A 148 -31.16 4.62 -2.24
C LEU A 148 -31.10 3.67 -3.43
N ARG A 149 -32.25 3.19 -3.91
CA ARG A 149 -32.33 2.31 -5.09
C ARG A 149 -31.69 2.96 -6.33
N GLN A 150 -31.98 4.23 -6.56
CA GLN A 150 -31.43 4.94 -7.72
C GLN A 150 -29.92 5.16 -7.61
N LEU A 151 -29.39 5.40 -6.41
CA LEU A 151 -27.96 5.52 -6.15
C LEU A 151 -27.22 4.19 -6.29
N VAL A 152 -27.81 3.10 -5.81
CA VAL A 152 -27.28 1.73 -6.00
C VAL A 152 -27.24 1.37 -7.49
N ASP A 153 -28.34 1.60 -8.22
CA ASP A 153 -28.38 1.37 -9.67
C ASP A 153 -27.37 2.26 -10.43
N LEU A 154 -27.12 3.47 -9.94
CA LEU A 154 -26.12 4.37 -10.51
C LEU A 154 -24.71 3.85 -10.27
N LEU A 155 -24.38 3.44 -9.03
CA LEU A 155 -23.06 2.94 -8.65
C LEU A 155 -22.66 1.73 -9.50
N GLU A 156 -23.59 0.82 -9.76
CA GLU A 156 -23.39 -0.33 -10.65
C GLU A 156 -22.99 0.09 -12.07
N LYS A 157 -23.52 1.22 -12.57
CA LYS A 157 -23.35 1.69 -13.96
C LYS A 157 -22.18 2.64 -14.17
N ILE A 158 -21.55 3.16 -13.13
CA ILE A 158 -20.42 4.10 -13.26
C ILE A 158 -19.07 3.40 -13.10
N ASP A 159 -18.10 3.88 -13.87
CA ASP A 159 -16.69 3.48 -13.77
C ASP A 159 -15.80 4.61 -13.22
N ASN A 160 -16.36 5.80 -12.99
CA ASN A 160 -15.63 6.93 -12.43
C ASN A 160 -15.46 6.76 -10.92
N GLY A 161 -14.24 6.44 -10.48
CA GLY A 161 -13.91 6.21 -9.09
C GLY A 161 -14.26 7.38 -8.15
N ILE A 162 -14.08 8.64 -8.57
CA ILE A 162 -14.39 9.81 -7.73
C ILE A 162 -15.89 9.88 -7.46
N ILE A 163 -16.72 9.73 -8.50
CA ILE A 163 -18.18 9.75 -8.35
C ILE A 163 -18.65 8.53 -7.55
N ALA A 164 -18.00 7.38 -7.69
CA ALA A 164 -18.31 6.19 -6.90
C ALA A 164 -18.07 6.38 -5.40
N TYR A 165 -16.96 7.03 -5.02
CA TYR A 165 -16.71 7.37 -3.61
C TYR A 165 -17.76 8.33 -3.05
N GLU A 166 -18.11 9.38 -3.79
CA GLU A 166 -19.14 10.34 -3.36
C GLU A 166 -20.53 9.69 -3.21
N ILE A 167 -20.90 8.78 -4.13
CA ILE A 167 -22.13 8.00 -3.98
C ILE A 167 -22.07 7.12 -2.72
N SER A 168 -20.92 6.52 -2.41
CA SER A 168 -20.73 5.73 -1.19
C SER A 168 -20.98 6.55 0.07
N ASP A 169 -20.47 7.77 0.13
CA ASP A 169 -20.63 8.65 1.29
C ASP A 169 -22.09 9.10 1.45
N ILE A 170 -22.76 9.45 0.34
CA ILE A 170 -24.20 9.75 0.33
C ILE A 170 -25.02 8.54 0.79
N LEU A 171 -24.69 7.33 0.33
CA LEU A 171 -25.38 6.10 0.73
C LEU A 171 -25.24 5.86 2.24
N GLN A 172 -24.03 6.03 2.79
CA GLN A 172 -23.79 5.92 4.24
C GLN A 172 -24.63 6.94 5.03
N SER A 173 -24.62 8.21 4.61
CA SER A 173 -25.44 9.27 5.20
C SER A 173 -26.94 8.96 5.11
N LEU A 174 -27.40 8.38 3.98
CA LEU A 174 -28.79 8.01 3.78
C LEU A 174 -29.23 6.84 4.66
N ILE A 175 -28.37 5.84 4.85
CA ILE A 175 -28.62 4.71 5.76
C ILE A 175 -28.75 5.20 7.19
N LYS A 176 -27.88 6.15 7.60
CA LYS A 176 -27.96 6.80 8.91
C LYS A 176 -29.28 7.55 9.10
N ASP A 177 -29.76 8.27 8.08
CA ASP A 177 -31.03 8.99 8.13
C ASP A 177 -32.25 8.04 8.31
N ILE A 178 -32.14 6.77 7.93
CA ILE A 178 -33.21 5.77 8.04
C ILE A 178 -32.96 4.70 9.10
N GLU A 179 -31.88 4.82 9.89
CA GLU A 179 -31.42 3.76 10.81
C GLU A 179 -32.48 3.39 11.86
N ASP A 180 -33.28 4.36 12.30
CA ASP A 180 -34.34 4.19 13.30
C ASP A 180 -35.67 3.69 12.70
N ASN A 181 -35.80 3.63 11.36
CA ASN A 181 -36.99 3.09 10.70
C ASN A 181 -36.74 1.65 10.25
N HIS A 182 -37.20 0.70 11.06
CA HIS A 182 -37.03 -0.73 10.82
C HIS A 182 -37.42 -1.20 9.40
N LEU A 183 -38.52 -0.70 8.82
CA LEU A 183 -38.94 -1.11 7.46
C LEU A 183 -38.01 -0.54 6.39
N ASP A 184 -37.59 0.71 6.54
CA ASP A 184 -36.70 1.36 5.59
C ASP A 184 -35.30 0.75 5.65
N LEU A 185 -34.79 0.47 6.84
CA LEU A 185 -33.51 -0.20 7.06
C LEU A 185 -33.48 -1.61 6.47
N LEU A 186 -34.57 -2.39 6.65
CA LEU A 186 -34.70 -3.71 6.03
C LEU A 186 -34.67 -3.60 4.50
N GLY A 187 -35.48 -2.71 3.93
CA GLY A 187 -35.51 -2.48 2.48
C GLY A 187 -34.16 -2.00 1.94
N ALA A 188 -33.43 -1.18 2.69
CA ALA A 188 -32.10 -0.72 2.32
C ALA A 188 -31.11 -1.89 2.28
N ALA A 189 -31.10 -2.75 3.30
CA ALA A 189 -30.26 -3.95 3.33
C ALA A 189 -30.57 -4.89 2.16
N GLU A 190 -31.85 -5.14 1.86
CA GLU A 190 -32.26 -5.97 0.71
C GLU A 190 -31.77 -5.41 -0.64
N ILE A 191 -31.76 -4.09 -0.81
CA ILE A 191 -31.27 -3.44 -2.03
C ILE A 191 -29.75 -3.52 -2.11
N ILE A 192 -29.06 -3.17 -1.01
CA ILE A 192 -27.60 -3.16 -0.95
C ILE A 192 -27.04 -4.57 -1.15
N PHE A 193 -27.59 -5.56 -0.46
CA PHE A 193 -27.09 -6.94 -0.50
C PHE A 193 -27.29 -7.60 -1.87
N LYS A 194 -28.10 -7.03 -2.77
CA LYS A 194 -28.22 -7.51 -4.16
C LYS A 194 -27.20 -6.89 -5.11
N SER A 195 -26.44 -5.88 -4.66
CA SER A 195 -25.51 -5.09 -5.47
C SER A 195 -24.05 -5.35 -5.07
N LYS A 196 -23.22 -5.78 -6.02
CA LYS A 196 -21.82 -6.13 -5.73
C LYS A 196 -20.98 -4.90 -5.42
N LYS A 197 -21.04 -3.86 -6.27
CA LYS A 197 -20.28 -2.63 -6.04
C LYS A 197 -20.76 -1.98 -4.74
N THR A 198 -22.07 -1.88 -4.51
CA THR A 198 -22.58 -1.22 -3.30
C THR A 198 -22.14 -1.90 -2.03
N VAL A 199 -22.14 -3.24 -2.00
CA VAL A 199 -21.52 -3.98 -0.89
C VAL A 199 -20.11 -3.44 -0.73
N GLU A 200 -19.16 -3.64 -1.66
CA GLU A 200 -17.76 -3.19 -1.52
C GLU A 200 -17.54 -1.77 -0.91
N TYR A 201 -18.44 -0.82 -1.19
CA TYR A 201 -18.37 0.57 -0.72
C TYR A 201 -19.02 0.86 0.65
N VAL A 202 -20.12 0.18 1.07
CA VAL A 202 -21.03 0.69 2.13
C VAL A 202 -21.12 -0.21 3.39
N ASN A 203 -20.20 -1.15 3.57
CA ASN A 203 -20.46 -2.35 4.38
C ASN A 203 -20.55 -2.21 5.90
N ILE A 204 -19.62 -1.52 6.56
CA ILE A 204 -19.48 -1.65 8.02
C ILE A 204 -20.68 -1.03 8.76
N GLN A 205 -21.20 0.09 8.26
CA GLN A 205 -22.26 0.81 8.95
C GLN A 205 -23.60 0.07 8.87
N VAL A 206 -23.95 -0.50 7.71
CA VAL A 206 -25.20 -1.26 7.53
C VAL A 206 -25.29 -2.39 8.55
N PHE A 207 -24.24 -3.20 8.68
CA PHE A 207 -24.22 -4.29 9.65
C PHE A 207 -24.35 -3.80 11.09
N ASN A 208 -23.74 -2.67 11.45
CA ASN A 208 -23.89 -2.10 12.80
C ASN A 208 -25.34 -1.75 13.13
N TYR A 209 -26.09 -1.21 12.17
CA TYR A 209 -27.51 -0.90 12.35
C TYR A 209 -28.37 -2.17 12.35
N LEU A 210 -28.09 -3.10 11.43
CA LEU A 210 -28.79 -4.38 11.40
C LEU A 210 -28.65 -5.14 12.72
N PHE A 211 -27.45 -5.17 13.32
CA PHE A 211 -27.25 -5.82 14.60
C PHE A 211 -27.94 -5.11 15.78
N LYS A 212 -28.30 -3.83 15.67
CA LYS A 212 -29.10 -3.15 16.70
C LYS A 212 -30.57 -3.54 16.60
N GLU A 213 -31.11 -3.53 15.38
CA GLU A 213 -32.56 -3.63 15.15
C GLU A 213 -33.08 -5.05 14.93
N PHE A 214 -32.22 -5.98 14.48
CA PHE A 214 -32.66 -7.31 14.04
C PHE A 214 -32.01 -8.47 14.82
N GLU A 215 -32.77 -9.57 14.89
CA GLU A 215 -32.28 -10.87 15.34
C GLU A 215 -31.25 -11.42 14.35
N LEU A 216 -30.24 -12.17 14.86
CA LEU A 216 -29.19 -12.75 14.01
C LEU A 216 -29.77 -13.59 12.87
N LYS A 217 -30.82 -14.36 13.15
CA LYS A 217 -31.49 -15.21 12.15
C LYS A 217 -32.08 -14.40 10.98
N GLN A 218 -32.62 -13.21 11.24
CA GLN A 218 -33.14 -12.35 10.18
C GLN A 218 -32.00 -11.81 9.31
N ILE A 219 -30.89 -11.39 9.93
CA ILE A 219 -29.70 -10.92 9.21
C ILE A 219 -29.10 -12.06 8.37
N ILE A 220 -29.01 -13.26 8.92
CA ILE A 220 -28.56 -14.47 8.20
C ILE A 220 -29.45 -14.74 6.98
N ASN A 221 -30.77 -14.66 7.12
CA ASN A 221 -31.68 -14.85 5.99
C ASN A 221 -31.47 -13.78 4.91
N LEU A 222 -31.25 -12.50 5.29
CA LEU A 222 -30.93 -11.45 4.33
C LEU A 222 -29.66 -11.73 3.52
N ILE A 223 -28.63 -12.28 4.17
CA ILE A 223 -27.40 -12.70 3.49
C ILE A 223 -27.69 -13.89 2.58
N GLN A 224 -28.47 -14.87 3.05
CA GLN A 224 -28.84 -16.07 2.27
C GLN A 224 -29.65 -15.74 1.01
N ASP A 225 -30.53 -14.74 1.09
CA ASP A 225 -31.39 -14.27 -0.02
C ASP A 225 -30.70 -13.22 -0.92
N SER A 226 -29.43 -12.91 -0.66
CA SER A 226 -28.63 -11.98 -1.45
C SER A 226 -28.21 -12.57 -2.81
N ASN A 227 -27.54 -11.76 -3.64
CA ASN A 227 -26.98 -12.28 -4.89
C ASN A 227 -25.76 -13.18 -4.59
N VAL A 228 -25.79 -14.40 -5.12
CA VAL A 228 -24.81 -15.46 -4.87
C VAL A 228 -23.39 -15.02 -5.23
N ASP A 229 -23.22 -14.21 -6.27
CA ASP A 229 -21.91 -13.81 -6.80
C ASP A 229 -21.03 -12.98 -5.83
N HIS A 230 -21.58 -12.52 -4.70
CA HIS A 230 -20.84 -11.75 -3.70
C HIS A 230 -21.26 -12.04 -2.25
N GLN A 231 -21.96 -13.15 -2.03
CA GLN A 231 -22.46 -13.54 -0.72
C GLN A 231 -21.33 -13.74 0.30
N ASP A 232 -20.14 -14.17 -0.13
CA ASP A 232 -18.97 -14.35 0.73
C ASP A 232 -18.46 -13.05 1.36
N LEU A 233 -18.56 -11.93 0.62
CA LEU A 233 -18.18 -10.64 1.15
C LEU A 233 -19.15 -10.21 2.28
N LEU A 234 -20.45 -10.45 2.09
CA LEU A 234 -21.46 -10.21 3.12
C LEU A 234 -21.24 -11.08 4.36
N TRP A 235 -20.92 -12.37 4.18
CA TRP A 235 -20.57 -13.26 5.29
C TRP A 235 -19.33 -12.77 6.04
N TYR A 236 -18.29 -12.36 5.32
CA TYR A 236 -17.11 -11.78 5.96
C TYR A 236 -17.48 -10.57 6.82
N TYR A 237 -18.30 -9.64 6.31
CA TYR A 237 -18.71 -8.46 7.09
C TYR A 237 -19.61 -8.81 8.27
N PHE A 238 -20.51 -9.77 8.10
CA PHE A 238 -21.32 -10.30 9.20
C PHE A 238 -20.40 -10.83 10.31
N PHE A 239 -19.48 -11.73 9.99
CA PHE A 239 -18.59 -12.31 10.98
C PHE A 239 -17.56 -11.32 11.52
N SER A 240 -17.07 -10.35 10.75
CA SER A 240 -16.13 -9.35 11.26
C SER A 240 -16.81 -8.32 12.17
N ASN A 241 -18.11 -8.05 11.99
CA ASN A 241 -18.83 -7.00 12.73
C ASN A 241 -19.87 -7.50 13.75
N ILE A 242 -20.20 -8.80 13.81
CA ILE A 242 -21.10 -9.33 14.84
C ILE A 242 -20.70 -8.85 16.26
N PRO A 243 -21.63 -8.28 17.06
CA PRO A 243 -21.33 -7.78 18.40
C PRO A 243 -20.83 -8.87 19.37
N TYR A 244 -19.93 -8.51 20.27
CA TYR A 244 -19.30 -9.43 21.23
C TYR A 244 -20.27 -10.15 22.17
N ASP A 245 -21.43 -9.56 22.45
CA ASP A 245 -22.51 -10.10 23.27
C ASP A 245 -23.46 -11.03 22.49
N LYS A 246 -23.42 -10.97 21.15
CA LYS A 246 -24.19 -11.84 20.24
C LYS A 246 -23.41 -13.04 19.72
N VAL A 247 -22.16 -13.23 20.15
CA VAL A 247 -21.32 -14.37 19.75
C VAL A 247 -21.57 -15.57 20.66
N ASP A 248 -21.85 -16.72 20.04
CA ASP A 248 -22.18 -17.99 20.69
C ASP A 248 -21.63 -19.21 19.90
N GLU A 249 -21.96 -20.44 20.34
CA GLU A 249 -21.51 -21.67 19.69
C GLU A 249 -22.11 -21.83 18.29
N GLU A 250 -23.37 -21.45 18.09
CA GLU A 250 -24.06 -21.59 16.80
C GLU A 250 -23.43 -20.70 15.73
N THR A 251 -23.18 -19.44 16.07
CA THR A 251 -22.49 -18.48 15.20
C THR A 251 -21.04 -18.88 14.93
N PHE A 252 -20.36 -19.53 15.88
CA PHE A 252 -19.01 -20.07 15.67
C PHE A 252 -19.00 -21.26 14.69
N GLU A 253 -19.93 -22.21 14.84
CA GLU A 253 -20.08 -23.32 13.89
C GLU A 253 -20.47 -22.83 12.49
N LEU A 254 -21.30 -21.78 12.41
CA LEU A 254 -21.65 -21.13 11.15
C LEU A 254 -20.41 -20.49 10.50
N LEU A 255 -19.56 -19.79 11.27
CA LEU A 255 -18.29 -19.25 10.79
C LEU A 255 -17.39 -20.34 10.22
N LYS A 256 -17.21 -21.46 10.94
CA LYS A 256 -16.40 -22.58 10.46
C LYS A 256 -16.96 -23.20 9.19
N ARG A 257 -18.28 -23.36 9.10
CA ARG A 257 -18.94 -23.91 7.91
C ARG A 257 -18.72 -23.01 6.70
N TRP A 258 -18.94 -21.70 6.86
CA TRP A 258 -18.68 -20.72 5.81
C TRP A 258 -17.21 -20.72 5.39
N LEU A 259 -16.28 -20.65 6.34
CA LEU A 259 -14.85 -20.71 6.06
C LEU A 259 -14.44 -21.99 5.34
N ASN A 260 -15.08 -23.14 5.58
CA ASN A 260 -14.77 -24.36 4.83
C ASN A 260 -15.29 -24.33 3.39
N ASN A 261 -16.43 -23.67 3.16
CA ASN A 261 -17.10 -23.64 1.86
C ASN A 261 -16.58 -22.53 0.92
N GLU A 262 -16.09 -21.43 1.46
CA GLU A 262 -15.57 -20.30 0.67
C GLU A 262 -14.40 -20.74 -0.23
N THR A 263 -14.34 -20.29 -1.47
CA THR A 263 -13.29 -20.67 -2.43
C THR A 263 -12.37 -19.49 -2.77
N GLU A 264 -11.26 -19.74 -3.48
CA GLU A 264 -10.41 -18.65 -3.96
C GLU A 264 -11.09 -17.73 -4.98
N GLU A 265 -12.05 -18.26 -5.75
CA GLU A 265 -12.79 -17.49 -6.75
C GLU A 265 -13.76 -16.51 -6.09
N ASP A 266 -14.42 -16.96 -5.02
CA ASP A 266 -15.39 -16.19 -4.24
C ASP A 266 -14.80 -14.92 -3.64
N VAL A 267 -13.55 -14.99 -3.16
CA VAL A 267 -12.88 -13.85 -2.54
C VAL A 267 -12.38 -12.85 -3.60
N GLY A 268 -12.18 -13.26 -4.85
CA GLY A 268 -11.78 -12.38 -5.96
C GLY A 268 -10.52 -11.53 -5.67
N ASN A 269 -10.45 -10.32 -6.25
CA ASN A 269 -9.39 -9.33 -5.98
C ASN A 269 -9.76 -8.41 -4.78
N THR A 270 -10.67 -8.84 -3.90
CA THR A 270 -11.29 -7.94 -2.92
C THR A 270 -10.41 -7.66 -1.70
N ILE A 271 -10.89 -6.70 -0.91
CA ILE A 271 -10.29 -6.05 0.26
C ILE A 271 -9.62 -7.08 1.18
N ASN A 272 -8.33 -6.88 1.43
CA ASN A 272 -7.58 -7.72 2.38
C ASN A 272 -8.26 -7.74 3.77
N ARG A 273 -8.42 -8.93 4.34
CA ARG A 273 -9.09 -9.20 5.62
C ARG A 273 -8.08 -9.12 6.78
N ASN A 274 -8.58 -8.78 7.97
CA ASN A 274 -7.75 -8.65 9.16
C ASN A 274 -7.51 -10.03 9.79
N ILE A 275 -6.27 -10.37 10.15
CA ILE A 275 -5.97 -11.66 10.81
C ILE A 275 -6.80 -11.87 12.09
N LEU A 276 -7.23 -10.81 12.76
CA LEU A 276 -8.07 -10.86 13.97
C LEU A 276 -9.58 -11.05 13.69
N PHE A 277 -9.99 -11.36 12.46
CA PHE A 277 -11.41 -11.44 12.06
C PHE A 277 -12.27 -12.36 12.95
N ALA A 278 -11.70 -13.45 13.47
CA ALA A 278 -12.38 -14.41 14.33
C ALA A 278 -12.07 -14.24 15.83
N GLN A 279 -11.29 -13.23 16.23
CA GLN A 279 -10.81 -13.09 17.61
C GLN A 279 -11.94 -13.06 18.65
N LYS A 280 -13.08 -12.45 18.35
CA LYS A 280 -14.22 -12.36 19.28
C LYS A 280 -14.86 -13.70 19.61
N PHE A 281 -14.72 -14.69 18.74
CA PHE A 281 -15.19 -16.05 18.99
C PHE A 281 -14.37 -16.75 20.07
N ASN A 282 -13.21 -16.19 20.46
CA ASN A 282 -12.43 -16.67 21.61
C ASN A 282 -13.19 -16.62 22.94
N ARG A 283 -14.28 -15.84 23.01
CA ARG A 283 -15.20 -15.82 24.16
C ARG A 283 -15.88 -17.17 24.38
N VAL A 284 -16.22 -17.86 23.29
CA VAL A 284 -16.99 -19.12 23.30
C VAL A 284 -16.05 -20.30 23.28
N ASN A 285 -15.04 -20.26 22.43
CA ASN A 285 -13.98 -21.25 22.38
C ASN A 285 -12.64 -20.52 22.36
N LYS A 286 -11.81 -20.68 23.39
CA LYS A 286 -10.50 -19.99 23.52
C LYS A 286 -9.58 -20.14 22.31
N GLN A 287 -9.77 -21.17 21.49
CA GLN A 287 -8.98 -21.49 20.30
C GLN A 287 -9.73 -21.15 19.00
N ALA A 288 -10.85 -20.44 19.05
CA ALA A 288 -11.67 -20.15 17.87
C ALA A 288 -10.87 -19.45 16.76
N LEU A 289 -10.02 -18.48 17.11
CA LEU A 289 -9.14 -17.83 16.15
C LEU A 289 -8.13 -18.81 15.53
N GLU A 290 -7.48 -19.65 16.34
CA GLU A 290 -6.55 -20.68 15.86
C GLU A 290 -7.24 -21.68 14.93
N GLU A 291 -8.44 -22.17 15.27
CA GLU A 291 -9.23 -23.08 14.44
C GLU A 291 -9.57 -22.43 13.09
N CYS A 292 -10.01 -21.17 13.09
CA CYS A 292 -10.32 -20.44 11.87
C CYS A 292 -9.06 -20.21 11.02
N CYS A 293 -7.95 -19.81 11.64
CA CYS A 293 -6.67 -19.66 10.95
C CYS A 293 -6.15 -20.99 10.39
N SER A 294 -6.41 -22.12 11.06
CA SER A 294 -6.06 -23.45 10.56
C SER A 294 -6.84 -23.81 9.30
N ILE A 295 -8.15 -23.50 9.25
CA ILE A 295 -8.97 -23.66 8.04
C ILE A 295 -8.40 -22.82 6.90
N VAL A 296 -8.13 -21.53 7.13
CA VAL A 296 -7.51 -20.63 6.13
C VAL A 296 -6.14 -21.16 5.69
N TRP A 297 -5.32 -21.64 6.63
CA TRP A 297 -3.99 -22.18 6.36
C TRP A 297 -4.02 -23.46 5.53
N SER A 298 -5.09 -24.26 5.62
CA SER A 298 -5.25 -25.47 4.80
C SER A 298 -5.53 -25.16 3.31
N LYS A 299 -5.88 -23.91 2.98
CA LYS A 299 -6.27 -23.51 1.62
C LYS A 299 -5.08 -23.04 0.77
N GLY A 300 -5.38 -22.70 -0.49
CA GLY A 300 -4.41 -22.20 -1.44
C GLY A 300 -3.81 -20.84 -1.06
N GLU A 301 -2.71 -20.51 -1.72
CA GLU A 301 -1.89 -19.36 -1.35
C GLU A 301 -2.63 -18.03 -1.46
N LYS A 302 -3.43 -17.84 -2.52
CA LYS A 302 -4.17 -16.58 -2.72
C LYS A 302 -5.15 -16.37 -1.58
N PHE A 303 -5.82 -17.44 -1.15
CA PHE A 303 -6.72 -17.41 0.00
C PHE A 303 -6.01 -16.94 1.27
N ARG A 304 -4.84 -17.51 1.57
CA ARG A 304 -4.03 -17.14 2.75
C ARG A 304 -3.60 -15.67 2.71
N ILE A 305 -3.19 -15.17 1.55
CA ILE A 305 -2.77 -13.77 1.39
C ILE A 305 -3.91 -12.81 1.73
N ILE A 306 -5.14 -13.14 1.32
CA ILE A 306 -6.29 -12.27 1.56
C ILE A 306 -6.64 -12.22 3.06
N TYR A 307 -6.52 -13.34 3.78
CA TYR A 307 -6.90 -13.43 5.20
C TYR A 307 -5.85 -12.95 6.19
N PHE A 308 -4.56 -13.14 5.90
CA PHE A 308 -3.50 -12.93 6.87
C PHE A 308 -2.82 -11.56 6.72
N ARG A 309 -3.59 -10.46 6.74
CA ARG A 309 -3.00 -9.11 6.72
C ARG A 309 -2.76 -8.56 8.12
N TYR A 310 -1.55 -8.02 8.33
CA TYR A 310 -1.08 -7.42 9.60
C TYR A 310 -0.98 -5.89 9.55
N VAL A 311 -1.93 -5.19 8.95
CA VAL A 311 -1.85 -3.72 8.90
C VAL A 311 -2.04 -3.15 10.30
N SER A 312 -0.97 -2.58 10.84
CA SER A 312 -0.97 -1.75 12.04
C SER A 312 -1.43 -2.44 13.32
N LEU A 313 -1.02 -3.70 13.54
CA LEU A 313 -1.18 -4.30 14.87
C LEU A 313 -0.41 -3.48 15.90
N ASP A 314 -1.14 -2.93 16.87
CA ASP A 314 -0.53 -2.34 18.05
C ASP A 314 -0.01 -3.43 19.01
N GLU A 315 0.63 -3.00 20.10
CA GLU A 315 1.18 -3.92 21.11
C GLU A 315 0.10 -4.81 21.73
N LYS A 316 -1.07 -4.24 22.05
CA LYS A 316 -2.18 -4.97 22.68
C LYS A 316 -2.75 -6.02 21.72
N GLN A 317 -2.99 -5.65 20.47
CA GLN A 317 -3.51 -6.54 19.44
C GLN A 317 -2.53 -7.67 19.14
N SER A 318 -1.22 -7.39 19.12
CA SER A 318 -0.17 -8.40 18.94
C SER A 318 -0.20 -9.42 20.09
N SER A 319 -0.24 -8.95 21.33
CA SER A 319 -0.33 -9.81 22.50
C SER A 319 -1.61 -10.65 22.54
N VAL A 320 -2.75 -10.09 22.10
CA VAL A 320 -3.99 -10.85 22.02
C VAL A 320 -3.95 -11.90 20.91
N LEU A 321 -3.37 -11.57 19.75
CA LEU A 321 -3.17 -12.53 18.68
C LEU A 321 -2.36 -13.74 19.17
N VAL A 322 -1.21 -13.51 19.77
CA VAL A 322 -0.33 -14.58 20.28
C VAL A 322 -1.04 -15.46 21.32
N LYS A 323 -1.75 -14.85 22.29
CA LYS A 323 -2.51 -15.58 23.32
C LYS A 323 -3.69 -16.40 22.77
N SER A 324 -4.10 -16.14 21.53
CA SER A 324 -5.19 -16.88 20.89
C SER A 324 -4.74 -18.19 20.26
N PHE A 325 -3.45 -18.50 20.29
CA PHE A 325 -2.86 -19.71 19.73
C PHE A 325 -2.26 -20.56 20.86
N GLN A 326 -2.75 -21.79 21.01
CA GLN A 326 -2.07 -22.84 21.74
C GLN A 326 -0.93 -23.42 20.89
N ASN A 327 -1.14 -23.58 19.57
CA ASN A 327 -0.08 -23.96 18.64
C ASN A 327 0.63 -22.71 18.10
N ILE A 328 1.66 -22.27 18.79
CA ILE A 328 2.44 -21.08 18.39
C ILE A 328 3.09 -21.27 17.02
N THR A 329 3.49 -22.49 16.66
CA THR A 329 4.14 -22.80 15.38
C THR A 329 3.27 -22.45 14.18
N LEU A 330 1.94 -22.65 14.26
CA LEU A 330 1.04 -22.21 13.20
C LEU A 330 1.07 -20.69 13.02
N LEU A 331 1.07 -19.93 14.12
CA LEU A 331 1.12 -18.46 14.04
C LEU A 331 2.48 -17.98 13.49
N GLU A 332 3.57 -18.64 13.85
CA GLU A 332 4.89 -18.39 13.26
C GLU A 332 4.92 -18.68 11.76
N ASP A 333 4.30 -19.79 11.32
CA ASP A 333 4.20 -20.16 9.91
C ASP A 333 3.46 -19.08 9.11
N ILE A 334 2.33 -18.61 9.65
CA ILE A 334 1.55 -17.51 9.06
C ILE A 334 2.40 -16.22 9.03
N TYR A 335 3.08 -15.91 10.14
CA TYR A 335 3.93 -14.73 10.24
C TYR A 335 5.03 -14.71 9.16
N LEU A 336 5.79 -15.80 9.06
CA LEU A 336 6.89 -15.93 8.09
C LEU A 336 6.37 -15.97 6.65
N PHE A 337 5.22 -16.63 6.40
CA PHE A 337 4.58 -16.64 5.09
C PHE A 337 4.30 -15.23 4.57
N ILE A 338 3.75 -14.36 5.41
CA ILE A 338 3.45 -12.97 5.04
C ILE A 338 4.72 -12.15 4.83
N LEU A 339 5.72 -12.34 5.69
CA LEU A 339 7.01 -11.65 5.53
C LEU A 339 7.71 -12.01 4.21
N LYS A 340 7.66 -13.28 3.78
CA LYS A 340 8.25 -13.74 2.50
C LYS A 340 7.56 -13.10 1.30
N ARG A 341 6.23 -12.96 1.34
CA ARG A 341 5.41 -12.55 0.18
C ARG A 341 5.29 -11.06 0.03
N ASN A 342 5.12 -10.33 1.13
CA ASN A 342 4.93 -8.88 1.07
C ASN A 342 5.55 -8.22 2.29
N SER A 343 6.82 -7.84 2.15
CA SER A 343 7.57 -7.19 3.21
C SER A 343 6.88 -5.91 3.70
N GLN A 344 6.10 -5.21 2.86
CA GLN A 344 5.37 -3.98 3.22
C GLN A 344 3.98 -4.23 3.85
N ASN A 345 3.56 -5.48 4.09
CA ASN A 345 2.24 -5.75 4.71
C ASN A 345 2.34 -6.52 6.03
N GLY A 346 3.55 -6.68 6.59
CA GLY A 346 3.78 -7.41 7.83
C GLY A 346 4.34 -6.54 8.95
N ASP A 347 3.71 -6.58 10.14
CA ASP A 347 4.21 -6.15 11.46
C ASP A 347 5.22 -4.99 11.45
N TYR A 348 4.78 -3.81 11.01
CA TYR A 348 5.66 -2.63 10.86
C TYR A 348 6.34 -2.20 12.16
N SER A 349 5.62 -2.33 13.27
CA SER A 349 6.07 -1.96 14.61
C SER A 349 7.02 -3.00 15.21
N GLY A 350 6.94 -4.27 14.81
CA GLY A 350 7.72 -5.36 15.38
C GLY A 350 7.13 -5.93 16.68
N TYR A 351 5.92 -5.53 17.06
CA TYR A 351 5.29 -6.00 18.30
C TYR A 351 4.93 -7.47 18.21
N LEU A 352 4.40 -7.93 17.07
CA LEU A 352 4.05 -9.34 16.89
C LEU A 352 5.30 -10.21 16.91
N PHE A 353 6.39 -9.80 16.26
CA PHE A 353 7.65 -10.55 16.32
C PHE A 353 8.18 -10.66 17.75
N LYS A 354 8.09 -9.58 18.51
CA LYS A 354 8.53 -9.54 19.90
C LYS A 354 7.71 -10.47 20.78
N ASP A 355 6.39 -10.51 20.60
CA ASP A 355 5.52 -11.40 21.38
C ASP A 355 5.67 -12.87 20.94
N LEU A 356 5.83 -13.15 19.64
CA LEU A 356 6.18 -14.49 19.17
C LEU A 356 7.49 -14.99 19.78
N TYR A 357 8.52 -14.15 19.81
CA TYR A 357 9.82 -14.51 20.39
C TYR A 357 9.75 -14.79 21.90
N LYS A 358 8.82 -14.16 22.63
CA LYS A 358 8.61 -14.45 24.05
C LYS A 358 8.02 -15.84 24.28
N GLU A 359 7.13 -16.28 23.39
CA GLU A 359 6.50 -17.61 23.49
C GLU A 359 7.41 -18.72 22.96
N ASP A 360 8.04 -18.51 21.80
CA ASP A 360 9.03 -19.45 21.24
C ASP A 360 10.22 -18.70 20.62
N THR A 361 11.39 -18.85 21.23
CA THR A 361 12.63 -18.24 20.74
C THR A 361 13.08 -18.78 19.38
N ASN A 362 12.61 -19.97 18.97
CA ASN A 362 12.95 -20.57 17.68
C ASN A 362 12.45 -19.73 16.50
N VAL A 363 11.41 -18.91 16.67
CA VAL A 363 10.95 -17.97 15.64
C VAL A 363 12.08 -17.08 15.12
N LEU A 364 13.07 -16.74 15.98
CA LEU A 364 14.22 -15.95 15.58
C LEU A 364 15.12 -16.73 14.61
N ILE A 365 15.41 -18.00 14.88
CA ILE A 365 16.20 -18.86 14.00
C ILE A 365 15.51 -18.98 12.64
N ARG A 366 14.21 -19.29 12.66
CA ARG A 366 13.41 -19.38 11.44
C ARG A 366 13.41 -18.07 10.66
N TYR A 367 13.23 -16.93 11.33
CA TYR A 367 13.32 -15.60 10.71
C TYR A 367 14.69 -15.34 10.09
N ILE A 368 15.78 -15.74 10.76
CA ILE A 368 17.14 -15.55 10.22
C ILE A 368 17.28 -16.30 8.89
N ASP A 369 16.89 -17.57 8.86
CA ASP A 369 17.02 -18.43 7.68
C ASP A 369 16.09 -18.01 6.54
N ASP A 370 14.83 -17.73 6.86
CA ASP A 370 13.77 -17.51 5.87
C ASP A 370 13.72 -16.08 5.33
N ILE A 371 14.17 -15.10 6.13
CA ILE A 371 13.97 -13.67 5.84
C ILE A 371 15.31 -12.92 5.83
N LEU A 372 16.07 -12.96 6.93
CA LEU A 372 17.25 -12.10 7.08
C LEU A 372 18.37 -12.46 6.11
N ILE A 373 18.77 -13.74 6.06
CA ILE A 373 19.84 -14.21 5.19
C ILE A 373 19.51 -13.95 3.71
N PRO A 374 18.31 -14.30 3.19
CA PRO A 374 17.92 -13.96 1.83
C PRO A 374 18.00 -12.46 1.52
N GLN A 375 17.60 -11.59 2.46
CA GLN A 375 17.69 -10.14 2.25
C GLN A 375 19.14 -9.65 2.19
N LEU A 376 19.98 -10.10 3.13
CA LEU A 376 21.39 -9.73 3.14
C LEU A 376 22.13 -10.20 1.88
N LYS A 377 21.80 -11.39 1.36
CA LYS A 377 22.37 -11.91 0.10
C LYS A 377 21.92 -11.12 -1.14
N ASN A 378 20.66 -10.71 -1.20
CA ASN A 378 20.09 -10.12 -2.41
C ASN A 378 20.26 -8.60 -2.50
N THR A 379 20.15 -7.89 -1.38
CA THR A 379 20.09 -6.42 -1.37
C THR A 379 21.12 -5.75 -0.48
N TYR A 380 22.00 -6.52 0.19
CA TYR A 380 22.95 -6.01 1.20
C TYR A 380 22.31 -5.09 2.25
N SER A 381 21.00 -5.26 2.47
CA SER A 381 20.18 -4.36 3.27
C SER A 381 19.02 -5.14 3.88
N VAL A 382 18.66 -4.76 5.10
CA VAL A 382 17.55 -5.38 5.84
C VAL A 382 16.28 -4.54 5.60
N LYS A 383 15.33 -5.10 4.86
CA LYS A 383 14.01 -4.51 4.66
C LYS A 383 13.21 -4.63 5.97
N ASN A 384 12.46 -3.58 6.32
CA ASN A 384 11.68 -3.51 7.58
C ASN A 384 12.51 -3.74 8.84
N LYS A 385 13.70 -3.12 8.88
CA LYS A 385 14.61 -3.13 10.03
C LYS A 385 13.95 -2.89 11.39
N TYR A 386 12.84 -2.17 11.45
CA TYR A 386 12.09 -1.85 12.67
C TYR A 386 11.71 -3.09 13.50
N LYS A 387 11.45 -4.24 12.87
CA LYS A 387 11.13 -5.50 13.57
C LYS A 387 12.28 -5.98 14.45
N LEU A 388 13.47 -6.08 13.86
CA LEU A 388 14.69 -6.44 14.60
C LEU A 388 15.04 -5.34 15.61
N VAL A 389 14.90 -4.07 15.24
CA VAL A 389 15.17 -2.94 16.15
C VAL A 389 14.29 -3.01 17.39
N ASN A 390 12.99 -3.29 17.26
CA ASN A 390 12.09 -3.42 18.41
C ASN A 390 12.41 -4.66 19.26
N LEU A 391 12.76 -5.79 18.64
CA LEU A 391 13.19 -6.98 19.39
C LEU A 391 14.52 -6.75 20.14
N MET A 392 15.43 -5.99 19.54
CA MET A 392 16.70 -5.57 20.17
C MET A 392 16.49 -4.50 21.25
N ALA A 393 15.41 -3.73 21.17
CA ALA A 393 14.99 -2.77 22.21
C ALA A 393 14.35 -3.53 23.38
N GLY A 394 15.13 -3.73 24.45
CA GLY A 394 14.67 -4.34 25.68
C GLY A 394 15.65 -5.37 26.24
N GLN A 395 15.14 -6.13 27.21
CA GLN A 395 15.91 -7.15 27.95
C GLN A 395 16.50 -8.27 27.08
N TYR A 396 15.96 -8.51 25.89
CA TYR A 396 16.42 -9.57 24.98
C TYR A 396 17.55 -9.14 24.03
N GLY A 397 17.91 -7.85 24.01
CA GLY A 397 18.79 -7.30 22.98
C GLY A 397 20.13 -8.02 22.82
N GLN A 398 20.81 -8.31 23.93
CA GLN A 398 22.08 -9.05 23.89
C GLN A 398 21.90 -10.47 23.34
N THR A 399 20.89 -11.21 23.82
CA THR A 399 20.63 -12.58 23.39
C THR A 399 20.32 -12.63 21.90
N VAL A 400 19.46 -11.72 21.41
CA VAL A 400 19.07 -11.64 20.00
C VAL A 400 20.28 -11.34 19.12
N LEU A 401 21.11 -10.37 19.50
CA LEU A 401 22.34 -10.03 18.77
C LEU A 401 23.30 -11.22 18.69
N CYS A 402 23.54 -11.90 19.81
CA CYS A 402 24.38 -13.10 19.88
C CYS A 402 23.82 -14.23 19.02
N THR A 403 22.52 -14.50 19.08
CA THR A 403 21.87 -15.57 18.31
C THR A 403 22.00 -15.33 16.81
N ILE A 404 21.64 -14.14 16.34
CA ILE A 404 21.76 -13.80 14.91
C ILE A 404 23.21 -13.90 14.44
N TRP A 405 24.15 -13.33 15.22
CA TRP A 405 25.55 -13.36 14.87
C TRP A 405 26.11 -14.77 14.80
N ASN A 406 25.84 -15.61 15.79
CA ASN A 406 26.34 -16.98 15.80
C ASN A 406 25.77 -17.78 14.63
N HIS A 407 24.49 -17.60 14.31
CA HIS A 407 23.84 -18.26 13.17
C HIS A 407 24.46 -17.82 11.84
N ILE A 408 24.65 -16.52 11.64
CA ILE A 408 25.32 -15.97 10.45
C ILE A 408 26.79 -16.41 10.39
N TYR A 409 27.49 -16.42 11.52
CA TYR A 409 28.89 -16.83 11.58
C TYR A 409 29.07 -18.30 11.15
N GLN A 410 28.16 -19.19 11.57
CA GLN A 410 28.16 -20.60 11.20
C GLN A 410 27.99 -20.85 9.70
N THR A 411 27.41 -19.92 8.94
CA THR A 411 27.33 -20.03 7.47
C THR A 411 28.69 -19.99 6.78
N ARG A 412 29.73 -19.47 7.46
CA ARG A 412 31.09 -19.24 6.93
C ARG A 412 31.12 -18.36 5.67
N GLN A 413 30.10 -17.51 5.47
CA GLN A 413 30.04 -16.56 4.36
C GLN A 413 30.48 -15.18 4.84
N THR A 414 31.73 -14.82 4.59
CA THR A 414 32.32 -13.52 4.99
C THR A 414 31.48 -12.33 4.51
N VAL A 415 30.99 -12.38 3.28
CA VAL A 415 30.13 -11.33 2.70
C VAL A 415 28.85 -11.13 3.52
N LEU A 416 28.23 -12.21 3.98
CA LEU A 416 27.01 -12.15 4.80
C LEU A 416 27.29 -11.59 6.20
N GLN A 417 28.42 -11.97 6.79
CA GLN A 417 28.87 -11.50 8.09
C GLN A 417 29.14 -10.00 8.07
N ILE A 418 29.85 -9.51 7.04
CA ILE A 418 30.10 -8.08 6.81
C ILE A 418 28.78 -7.33 6.59
N ALA A 419 27.89 -7.85 5.74
CA ALA A 419 26.59 -7.20 5.48
C ALA A 419 25.74 -7.04 6.76
N TYR A 420 25.74 -8.04 7.64
CA TYR A 420 25.04 -7.95 8.91
C TYR A 420 25.70 -6.95 9.88
N LEU A 421 27.03 -6.94 9.98
CA LEU A 421 27.76 -5.94 10.78
C LEU A 421 27.44 -4.53 10.29
N ARG A 422 27.47 -4.29 8.98
CA ARG A 422 27.09 -3.01 8.38
C ARG A 422 25.67 -2.61 8.76
N PHE A 423 24.72 -3.55 8.73
CA PHE A 423 23.35 -3.29 9.19
C PHE A 423 23.30 -2.80 10.64
N LEU A 424 24.01 -3.48 11.55
CA LEU A 424 24.06 -3.12 12.97
C LEU A 424 24.70 -1.76 13.20
N ILE A 425 25.80 -1.47 12.52
CA ILE A 425 26.50 -0.19 12.64
C ILE A 425 25.61 0.95 12.13
N ASN A 426 24.90 0.75 11.01
CA ASN A 426 23.92 1.72 10.56
C ASN A 426 22.83 1.99 11.60
N GLN A 427 22.40 0.98 12.38
CA GLN A 427 21.47 1.21 13.49
C GLN A 427 22.13 1.97 14.65
N LEU A 428 23.40 1.68 14.93
CA LEU A 428 24.18 2.42 15.93
C LEU A 428 24.26 3.92 15.61
N CYS A 429 24.44 4.27 14.33
CA CYS A 429 24.52 5.67 13.90
C CYS A 429 23.13 6.35 13.81
N SER A 430 22.11 5.63 13.35
CA SER A 430 20.80 6.20 13.03
C SER A 430 19.74 6.10 14.14
N VAL A 431 19.93 5.24 15.14
CA VAL A 431 18.95 4.99 16.21
C VAL A 431 19.53 5.37 17.57
N GLN A 432 19.16 6.54 18.07
CA GLN A 432 19.51 6.98 19.42
C GLN A 432 18.70 6.20 20.47
N GLY A 433 19.30 5.88 21.63
CA GLY A 433 18.62 5.28 22.78
C GLY A 433 19.02 3.84 23.11
N GLU A 434 18.05 3.00 23.45
CA GLU A 434 18.31 1.67 24.01
C GLU A 434 19.00 0.72 23.03
N VAL A 435 18.59 0.72 21.76
CA VAL A 435 19.13 -0.19 20.73
C VAL A 435 20.61 0.09 20.46
N SER A 436 21.01 1.35 20.34
CA SER A 436 22.43 1.71 20.19
C SER A 436 23.25 1.35 21.43
N THR A 437 22.65 1.41 22.63
CA THR A 437 23.29 0.94 23.87
C THR A 437 23.52 -0.58 23.83
N GLN A 438 22.52 -1.35 23.40
CA GLN A 438 22.63 -2.81 23.27
C GLN A 438 23.67 -3.21 22.23
N ILE A 439 23.67 -2.58 21.05
CA ILE A 439 24.65 -2.84 19.99
C ILE A 439 26.07 -2.47 20.47
N ASN A 440 26.25 -1.32 21.12
CA ASN A 440 27.54 -0.93 21.70
C ASN A 440 28.07 -1.96 22.69
N LYS A 441 27.23 -2.35 23.65
CA LYS A 441 27.59 -3.32 24.67
C LYS A 441 27.96 -4.65 24.02
N TRP A 442 27.15 -5.11 23.07
CA TRP A 442 27.38 -6.36 22.36
C TRP A 442 28.69 -6.36 21.56
N LEU A 443 28.94 -5.32 20.74
CA LEU A 443 30.19 -5.18 19.97
C LEU A 443 31.42 -5.12 20.89
N THR A 444 31.32 -4.37 21.99
CA THR A 444 32.40 -4.28 22.99
C THR A 444 32.71 -5.66 23.58
N THR A 445 31.69 -6.38 24.02
CA THR A 445 31.83 -7.73 24.57
C THR A 445 32.36 -8.70 23.52
N LEU A 446 31.88 -8.61 22.27
CA LEU A 446 32.32 -9.48 21.19
C LEU A 446 33.81 -9.30 20.88
N ILE A 447 34.30 -8.05 20.84
CA ILE A 447 35.73 -7.77 20.65
C ILE A 447 36.54 -8.30 21.84
N GLN A 448 36.10 -8.01 23.06
CA GLN A 448 36.79 -8.43 24.29
C GLN A 448 36.93 -9.95 24.42
N GLN A 449 35.87 -10.70 24.11
CA GLN A 449 35.86 -12.16 24.23
C GLN A 449 36.60 -12.89 23.11
N ASN A 450 36.96 -12.20 22.03
CA ASN A 450 37.59 -12.81 20.86
C ASN A 450 38.97 -12.21 20.57
N ASN A 451 39.59 -11.54 21.54
CA ASN A 451 40.92 -10.92 21.40
C ASN A 451 42.00 -11.92 20.91
N ASP A 452 41.90 -13.18 21.31
CA ASP A 452 42.80 -14.27 20.87
C ASP A 452 42.40 -14.89 19.52
N ASN A 453 41.24 -14.52 18.95
CA ASN A 453 40.76 -14.98 17.66
C ASN A 453 40.90 -13.87 16.61
N THR A 454 42.15 -13.70 16.13
CA THR A 454 42.57 -12.76 15.09
C THR A 454 41.62 -12.70 13.90
N ALA A 455 41.20 -13.84 13.34
CA ALA A 455 40.34 -13.87 12.16
C ALA A 455 38.95 -13.29 12.42
N LYS A 456 38.37 -13.56 13.59
CA LYS A 456 37.04 -13.07 13.95
C LYS A 456 37.06 -11.59 14.28
N VAL A 457 38.09 -11.12 14.97
CA VAL A 457 38.27 -9.68 15.25
C VAL A 457 38.54 -8.90 13.97
N GLN A 458 39.41 -9.40 13.09
CA GLN A 458 39.66 -8.79 11.78
C GLN A 458 38.35 -8.56 11.01
N MET A 459 37.51 -9.59 10.90
CA MET A 459 36.21 -9.48 10.23
C MET A 459 35.27 -8.44 10.87
N ILE A 460 35.28 -8.30 12.20
CA ILE A 460 34.50 -7.25 12.88
C ILE A 460 34.98 -5.87 12.45
N PHE A 461 36.30 -5.67 12.40
CA PHE A 461 36.89 -4.41 11.96
C PHE A 461 36.71 -4.16 10.47
N ASP A 462 36.72 -5.19 9.61
CA ASP A 462 36.39 -5.06 8.20
C ASP A 462 34.95 -4.53 8.03
N GLY A 463 33.99 -5.04 8.82
CA GLY A 463 32.62 -4.53 8.82
C GLY A 463 32.48 -3.12 9.40
N LEU A 464 33.25 -2.78 10.45
CA LEU A 464 33.31 -1.43 11.02
C LEU A 464 33.91 -0.42 10.04
N ASN A 465 34.85 -0.85 9.20
CA ASN A 465 35.55 0.00 8.23
C ASN A 465 34.63 0.46 7.08
N GLU A 466 33.52 -0.23 6.83
CA GLU A 466 32.49 0.19 5.87
C GLU A 466 31.56 1.30 6.39
N CYS A 467 31.79 1.82 7.61
CA CYS A 467 30.97 2.88 8.20
C CYS A 467 31.45 4.27 7.78
N ASP A 468 30.52 5.19 7.52
CA ASP A 468 30.84 6.60 7.18
C ASP A 468 31.30 7.44 8.38
N ASP A 469 31.12 6.97 9.62
CA ASP A 469 31.55 7.69 10.83
C ASP A 469 32.86 7.11 11.42
N LEU A 470 33.97 7.82 11.17
CA LEU A 470 35.30 7.48 11.70
C LEU A 470 35.36 7.46 13.24
N SER A 471 34.54 8.26 13.92
CA SER A 471 34.57 8.34 15.38
C SER A 471 34.09 7.04 16.03
N ILE A 472 33.12 6.36 15.41
CA ILE A 472 32.63 5.06 15.84
C ILE A 472 33.69 3.98 15.60
N TYR A 473 34.39 4.01 14.47
CA TYR A 473 35.49 3.09 14.19
C TYR A 473 36.58 3.17 15.27
N HIS A 474 37.08 4.38 15.54
CA HIS A 474 38.12 4.60 16.54
C HIS A 474 37.69 4.26 17.96
N LYS A 475 36.41 4.44 18.29
CA LYS A 475 35.86 3.98 19.59
C LYS A 475 36.13 2.49 19.80
N TYR A 476 35.93 1.65 18.78
CA TYR A 476 36.15 0.22 18.91
C TYR A 476 37.62 -0.18 18.80
N ILE A 477 38.45 0.58 18.09
CA ILE A 477 39.93 0.42 18.17
C ILE A 477 40.42 0.61 19.61
N LYS A 478 39.90 1.61 20.34
CA LYS A 478 40.20 1.78 21.77
C LYS A 478 39.80 0.56 22.60
N VAL A 479 38.62 -0.02 22.33
CA VAL A 479 38.19 -1.26 22.99
C VAL A 479 39.17 -2.38 22.72
N LEU A 480 39.61 -2.56 21.47
CA LEU A 480 40.58 -3.58 21.10
C LEU A 480 41.93 -3.34 21.82
N ILE A 481 42.47 -2.13 21.83
CA ILE A 481 43.75 -1.85 22.52
C ILE A 481 43.67 -2.24 24.00
N LEU A 482 42.55 -1.97 24.67
CA LEU A 482 42.35 -2.33 26.08
C LEU A 482 42.31 -3.84 26.35
N THR A 483 42.10 -4.69 25.33
CA THR A 483 42.18 -6.15 25.46
C THR A 483 43.60 -6.68 25.34
N LYS A 484 44.57 -5.80 25.08
CA LYS A 484 46.00 -6.11 24.87
C LYS A 484 46.20 -7.24 23.84
N PRO A 485 45.69 -7.08 22.60
CA PRO A 485 45.87 -8.09 21.55
C PRO A 485 47.36 -8.26 21.23
N ASP A 486 47.73 -9.39 20.64
CA ASP A 486 49.08 -9.54 20.10
C ASP A 486 49.45 -8.35 19.18
N PRO A 487 50.61 -7.67 19.37
CA PRO A 487 50.99 -6.52 18.55
C PRO A 487 51.13 -6.82 17.07
N ASP A 488 51.61 -8.01 16.68
CA ASP A 488 51.73 -8.40 15.28
C ASP A 488 50.34 -8.56 14.65
N PHE A 489 49.37 -9.08 15.40
CA PHE A 489 47.98 -9.06 14.98
C PHE A 489 47.42 -7.63 14.89
N PHE A 490 47.60 -6.79 15.91
CA PHE A 490 47.09 -5.42 15.90
C PHE A 490 47.61 -4.61 14.71
N SER A 491 48.87 -4.83 14.31
CA SER A 491 49.47 -4.20 13.12
C SER A 491 48.75 -4.52 11.80
N LYS A 492 47.96 -5.60 11.75
CA LYS A 492 47.18 -6.02 10.57
C LYS A 492 45.78 -5.41 10.55
N ILE A 493 45.29 -4.90 11.68
CA ILE A 493 44.01 -4.19 11.73
C ILE A 493 44.20 -2.85 11.04
N ARG A 494 43.34 -2.57 10.06
CA ARG A 494 43.36 -1.30 9.35
C ARG A 494 43.01 -0.18 10.34
N LEU A 495 43.80 0.88 10.44
CA LEU A 495 43.52 1.99 11.36
C LEU A 495 42.87 3.20 10.66
N ASP A 496 42.89 3.19 9.33
CA ASP A 496 42.38 4.19 8.40
C ASP A 496 41.23 3.64 7.56
N LYS A 497 40.42 4.49 6.92
CA LYS A 497 39.28 4.00 6.13
C LYS A 497 39.66 3.46 4.78
N SER A 498 38.85 2.52 4.27
CA SER A 498 38.80 2.29 2.82
C SER A 498 38.16 3.50 2.15
N SER A 499 38.97 4.28 1.46
CA SER A 499 38.61 5.49 0.74
C SER A 499 37.69 5.19 -0.45
N LEU A 500 36.40 4.95 -0.18
CA LEU A 500 35.37 4.73 -1.21
C LEU A 500 34.61 6.05 -1.43
N SER A 501 34.85 6.65 -2.60
CA SER A 501 34.28 7.90 -3.13
C SER A 501 34.41 9.13 -2.21
N TRP A 502 35.44 9.93 -2.47
CA TRP A 502 35.67 11.22 -1.84
C TRP A 502 36.02 12.24 -2.93
N ASP A 503 35.79 13.52 -2.64
CA ASP A 503 36.12 14.58 -3.59
C ASP A 503 37.63 14.61 -3.83
N VAL A 504 38.03 14.38 -5.08
CA VAL A 504 39.44 14.36 -5.51
C VAL A 504 40.03 15.76 -5.66
N SER A 505 39.26 16.82 -5.37
CA SER A 505 39.80 18.17 -5.24
C SER A 505 40.82 18.27 -4.10
N GLU A 506 41.72 19.24 -4.17
CA GLU A 506 42.68 19.55 -3.09
C GLU A 506 42.00 19.69 -1.73
N ALA A 507 40.83 20.34 -1.70
CA ALA A 507 40.03 20.55 -0.50
C ALA A 507 39.48 19.23 0.05
N GLY A 508 38.93 18.38 -0.82
CA GLY A 508 38.42 17.06 -0.45
C GLY A 508 39.52 16.10 0.03
N ILE A 509 40.67 16.08 -0.65
CA ILE A 509 41.87 15.34 -0.23
C ILE A 509 42.28 15.75 1.18
N LYS A 510 42.44 17.05 1.43
CA LYS A 510 42.88 17.57 2.74
C LYS A 510 41.86 17.31 3.84
N GLU A 511 40.58 17.39 3.55
CA GLU A 511 39.52 17.14 4.53
C GLU A 511 39.54 15.68 5.01
N VAL A 512 39.58 14.72 4.07
CA VAL A 512 39.54 13.28 4.40
C VAL A 512 40.81 12.86 5.13
N PHE A 513 41.98 13.08 4.54
CA PHE A 513 43.26 12.64 5.12
C PHE A 513 43.60 13.43 6.38
N GLY A 514 43.31 14.74 6.40
CA GLY A 514 43.50 15.58 7.60
C GLY A 514 42.62 15.13 8.77
N GLY A 515 41.36 14.76 8.48
CA GLY A 515 40.46 14.18 9.47
C GLY A 515 40.98 12.86 10.04
N GLU A 516 41.47 11.95 9.20
CA GLU A 516 42.05 10.67 9.61
C GLU A 516 43.31 10.85 10.47
N ILE A 517 44.26 11.69 10.01
CA ILE A 517 45.49 12.00 10.73
C ILE A 517 45.16 12.54 12.13
N ASN A 518 44.23 13.50 12.23
CA ASN A 518 43.85 14.08 13.51
C ASN A 518 43.28 13.03 14.46
N GLN A 519 42.39 12.16 14.00
CA GLN A 519 41.80 11.12 14.86
C GLN A 519 42.83 10.08 15.31
N LEU A 520 43.77 9.68 14.44
CA LEU A 520 44.87 8.79 14.81
C LEU A 520 45.85 9.46 15.79
N GLN A 521 46.15 10.74 15.63
CA GLN A 521 46.95 11.50 16.60
C GLN A 521 46.29 11.55 17.98
N GLN A 522 44.96 11.73 18.02
CA GLN A 522 44.19 11.64 19.27
C GLN A 522 44.24 10.24 19.87
N LEU A 523 44.15 9.20 19.04
CA LEU A 523 44.26 7.80 19.47
C LEU A 523 45.66 7.49 20.03
N SER A 524 46.73 7.92 19.37
CA SER A 524 48.11 7.76 19.84
C SER A 524 48.35 8.48 21.17
N THR A 525 47.87 9.73 21.28
CA THR A 525 47.94 10.52 22.51
C THR A 525 47.20 9.81 23.65
N TRP A 526 45.98 9.33 23.41
CA TRP A 526 45.22 8.56 24.39
C TRP A 526 45.91 7.26 24.78
N THR A 527 46.49 6.52 23.83
CA THR A 527 47.20 5.27 24.10
C THR A 527 48.39 5.51 25.04
N SER A 528 49.06 6.66 24.92
CA SER A 528 50.16 7.07 25.80
C SER A 528 49.75 7.24 27.26
N THR A 529 48.49 7.58 27.53
CA THR A 529 47.99 7.78 28.90
C THR A 529 47.68 6.46 29.61
N LEU A 530 47.65 5.32 28.90
CA LEU A 530 47.36 4.00 29.45
C LEU A 530 48.57 3.34 30.15
N GLY A 531 49.77 3.90 29.96
CA GLY A 531 51.01 3.42 30.58
C GLY A 531 51.89 2.57 29.65
N VAL A 532 53.03 2.12 30.20
CA VAL A 532 54.14 1.52 29.42
C VAL A 532 53.77 0.23 28.70
N ASP A 533 52.79 -0.50 29.23
CA ASP A 533 52.27 -1.76 28.64
C ASP A 533 51.64 -1.57 27.25
N TYR A 534 51.36 -0.32 26.83
CA TYR A 534 50.69 0.00 25.58
C TYR A 534 51.60 0.66 24.54
N PHE A 535 52.91 0.75 24.79
CA PHE A 535 53.85 1.44 23.91
C PHE A 535 53.93 0.84 22.49
N GLU A 536 53.86 -0.49 22.36
CA GLU A 536 53.89 -1.12 21.02
C GLU A 536 52.66 -0.74 20.19
N TYR A 537 51.46 -0.65 20.78
CA TYR A 537 50.27 -0.18 20.04
C TYR A 537 50.40 1.28 19.62
N LYS A 538 50.94 2.14 20.50
CA LYS A 538 51.23 3.54 20.17
C LYS A 538 52.17 3.63 18.98
N LYS A 539 53.26 2.86 18.99
CA LYS A 539 54.24 2.82 17.90
C LYS A 539 53.60 2.39 16.58
N ILE A 540 52.74 1.38 16.59
CA ILE A 540 51.98 0.95 15.41
C ILE A 540 51.08 2.08 14.89
N ILE A 541 50.38 2.79 15.77
CA ILE A 541 49.53 3.93 15.39
C ILE A 541 50.37 5.07 14.78
N ASP A 542 51.48 5.44 15.41
CA ASP A 542 52.38 6.49 14.93
C ASP A 542 52.95 6.16 13.55
N GLN A 543 53.39 4.91 13.35
CA GLN A 543 53.84 4.43 12.04
C GLN A 543 52.75 4.59 10.98
N ARG A 544 51.48 4.30 11.30
CA ARG A 544 50.40 4.50 10.33
C ARG A 544 50.15 5.98 10.03
N ILE A 545 50.25 6.87 11.03
CA ILE A 545 50.16 8.32 10.82
C ILE A 545 51.22 8.79 9.82
N GLU A 546 52.48 8.35 9.99
CA GLU A 546 53.57 8.71 9.07
C GLU A 546 53.28 8.24 7.63
N VAL A 547 52.72 7.04 7.47
CA VAL A 547 52.34 6.52 6.14
C VAL A 547 51.23 7.37 5.51
N ILE A 548 50.17 7.70 6.24
CA ILE A 548 49.05 8.51 5.71
C ILE A 548 49.51 9.95 5.39
N GLN A 549 50.40 10.53 6.20
CA GLN A 549 50.99 11.84 5.91
C GLN A 549 51.80 11.84 4.61
N LYS A 550 52.52 10.74 4.34
CA LYS A 550 53.24 10.57 3.08
C LYS A 550 52.28 10.38 1.90
N GLU A 551 51.27 9.55 2.05
CA GLU A 551 50.22 9.34 1.03
C GLU A 551 49.50 10.65 0.68
N LEU A 552 49.14 11.46 1.68
CA LEU A 552 48.55 12.79 1.49
C LEU A 552 49.48 13.71 0.68
N LYS A 553 50.76 13.76 1.04
CA LYS A 553 51.74 14.57 0.31
C LYS A 553 51.86 14.12 -1.15
N ASP A 554 52.02 12.81 -1.38
CA ASP A 554 52.17 12.25 -2.72
C ASP A 554 50.92 12.52 -3.59
N LEU A 555 49.71 12.47 -3.01
CA LEU A 555 48.46 12.80 -3.71
C LEU A 555 48.36 14.28 -4.08
N LEU A 556 48.72 15.19 -3.16
CA LEU A 556 48.73 16.62 -3.43
C LEU A 556 49.77 16.98 -4.50
N ASP A 557 50.97 16.40 -4.43
CA ASP A 557 52.03 16.61 -5.42
C ASP A 557 51.60 16.12 -6.82
N ARG A 558 50.82 15.03 -6.91
CA ARG A 558 50.25 14.54 -8.18
C ARG A 558 49.14 15.44 -8.73
N LEU A 559 48.28 15.95 -7.85
CA LEU A 559 47.21 16.89 -8.21
C LEU A 559 47.81 18.18 -8.79
N ASP A 560 48.83 18.74 -8.14
CA ASP A 560 49.55 19.93 -8.60
C ASP A 560 50.26 19.69 -9.95
N ALA A 561 50.69 18.45 -10.22
CA ALA A 561 51.30 18.05 -11.48
C ALA A 561 50.29 17.73 -12.60
N GLY A 562 48.98 17.73 -12.31
CA GLY A 562 47.92 17.40 -13.29
C GLY A 562 47.92 15.93 -13.73
N ILE A 563 48.37 15.01 -12.86
CA ILE A 563 48.45 13.58 -13.13
C ILE A 563 47.29 12.88 -12.42
N ASP A 564 46.29 12.38 -13.19
CA ASP A 564 45.18 11.56 -12.69
C ASP A 564 45.64 10.34 -11.87
#